data_AF-A0A1H5SUT6-F1
#
_entry.id   AF-A0A1H5SUT6-F1
#
_cell.length_a   1.000
_cell.length_b   1.000
_cell.length_c   1.000
_cell.angle_alpha   90.00
_cell.angle_beta   90.00
_cell.angle_gamma   90.00
#
_symmetry.space_group_name_H-M   'P 1'
#
loop_
_entity.id
_entity.type
_entity.pdbx_description
1 polymer ?
#
loop_
_entity_poly.entity_id
_entity_poly.type
_entity_poly.pdbx_seq_one_letter_code
_entity_poly.pdbx_strand_id
1 'polypeptide(L)'
;MAKVYVMTHKKFNPPENKDYVPIHVGREKSEDLGYIGDDTGDNISGLNFLYGELSGVYWLWKNLDSNENIGICHYRRYFIDDNKKIIDPAVFDEELKEYDMIVSYENKLSNMNFREAFARANNVEILDEMGNYIKENFPEDYIAFREVMKSKSSYIGNLMVCKKETFDDYCNWAFAILFGMSNRIDYTKFTDLYHLRIFGFLGEALLNIYIFKNNLKVKSHRVLITDEKAETRELRLAVSQLIKLHQIEEAKELFYKVLETRPDLNLKDSDLTNSMTIIASILDVLNAEKNIAMKGALDYSDDLNVLIEHFKKVEEILEESLGIGDDDGLMGLKTMKKNAYYEGFKDYFEKTHTSAFVVEAICQKSKRLERWTNDFIRIHLELMEEGKI
;
A
#
# COMPACT_ATOMS: atom_id res chain seq x y z
N MET A 1 21.14 23.38 7.16
CA MET A 1 20.25 22.46 7.86
C MET A 1 19.50 21.69 6.80
N ALA A 2 19.19 20.41 7.02
CA ALA A 2 18.47 19.61 6.04
C ALA A 2 17.10 20.23 5.70
N LYS A 3 16.70 20.14 4.43
CA LYS A 3 15.34 20.45 3.98
C LYS A 3 14.70 19.23 3.36
N VAL A 4 13.45 18.96 3.73
CA VAL A 4 12.69 17.82 3.24
C VAL A 4 11.62 18.29 2.27
N TYR A 5 11.78 17.97 0.99
CA TYR A 5 10.83 18.30 -0.05
C TYR A 5 9.73 17.25 -0.12
N VAL A 6 8.48 17.71 0.00
CA VAL A 6 7.30 16.86 0.10
C VAL A 6 6.54 16.90 -1.22
N MET A 7 6.67 15.82 -2.00
CA MET A 7 6.05 15.70 -3.32
C MET A 7 4.54 15.52 -3.20
N THR A 8 3.76 16.38 -3.86
CA THR A 8 2.30 16.35 -3.84
C THR A 8 1.66 16.71 -5.18
N HIS A 9 0.52 16.11 -5.49
CA HIS A 9 -0.36 16.48 -6.62
C HIS A 9 -1.73 16.98 -6.13
N LYS A 10 -1.90 17.18 -4.82
CA LYS A 10 -3.15 17.68 -4.21
C LYS A 10 -2.87 18.52 -2.96
N LYS A 11 -3.87 19.28 -2.51
CA LYS A 11 -3.82 19.95 -1.20
C LYS A 11 -3.72 18.90 -0.09
N PHE A 12 -2.91 19.22 0.92
CA PHE A 12 -2.75 18.41 2.13
C PHE A 12 -2.35 19.31 3.30
N ASN A 13 -2.32 18.75 4.49
CA ASN A 13 -1.85 19.43 5.70
C ASN A 13 -0.35 19.11 5.89
N PRO A 14 0.57 20.01 5.50
CA PRO A 14 1.99 19.77 5.70
C PRO A 14 2.36 19.74 7.20
N PRO A 15 3.48 19.10 7.56
CA PRO A 15 4.03 19.20 8.91
C PRO A 15 4.20 20.67 9.34
N GLU A 16 4.08 20.94 10.64
CA GLU A 16 4.21 22.30 11.18
C GLU A 16 5.61 22.91 10.97
N ASN A 17 6.64 22.05 10.92
CA ASN A 17 8.01 22.48 10.65
C ASN A 17 8.15 22.90 9.18
N LYS A 18 8.55 24.15 8.95
CA LYS A 18 8.67 24.79 7.62
C LYS A 18 9.80 24.22 6.75
N ASP A 19 10.72 23.47 7.33
CA ASP A 19 11.76 22.75 6.58
C ASP A 19 11.20 21.52 5.85
N TYR A 20 9.93 21.15 6.11
CA TYR A 20 9.14 20.34 5.20
C TYR A 20 8.49 21.21 4.13
N VAL A 21 9.09 21.25 2.94
CA VAL A 21 8.72 22.14 1.84
C VAL A 21 7.84 21.40 0.82
N PRO A 22 6.55 21.73 0.67
CA PRO A 22 5.71 21.11 -0.35
C PRO A 22 6.17 21.47 -1.77
N ILE A 23 6.30 20.45 -2.63
CA ILE A 23 6.53 20.60 -4.07
C ILE A 23 5.32 20.05 -4.81
N HIS A 24 4.68 20.89 -5.62
CA HIS A 24 3.58 20.50 -6.47
C HIS A 24 4.13 19.86 -7.75
N VAL A 25 4.05 18.53 -7.81
CA VAL A 25 4.48 17.73 -8.96
C VAL A 25 3.42 17.64 -10.04
N GLY A 26 3.83 17.61 -11.31
CA GLY A 26 2.91 17.60 -12.44
C GLY A 26 2.14 18.91 -12.64
N ARG A 27 2.70 20.00 -12.12
CA ARG A 27 2.09 21.32 -12.12
C ARG A 27 1.70 21.82 -13.51
N GLU A 28 2.49 21.50 -14.53
CA GLU A 28 2.24 21.95 -15.92
C GLU A 28 0.83 21.59 -16.43
N LYS A 29 0.25 20.49 -15.94
CA LYS A 29 -1.06 19.95 -16.37
C LYS A 29 -2.13 19.99 -15.28
N SER A 30 -1.92 20.75 -14.20
CA SER A 30 -2.83 20.80 -13.05
C SER A 30 -3.09 22.23 -12.54
N GLU A 31 -4.14 22.38 -11.71
CA GLU A 31 -4.51 23.67 -11.13
C GLU A 31 -3.57 24.13 -10.01
N ASP A 32 -3.54 25.44 -9.75
CA ASP A 32 -2.65 25.99 -8.73
C ASP A 32 -3.00 25.59 -7.30
N LEU A 33 -2.16 24.74 -6.71
CA LEU A 33 -2.27 24.33 -5.31
C LEU A 33 -1.56 25.30 -4.32
N GLY A 34 -1.04 26.44 -4.76
CA GLY A 34 -0.36 27.43 -3.92
C GLY A 34 0.96 26.96 -3.30
N TYR A 35 1.59 25.94 -3.89
CA TYR A 35 2.92 25.44 -3.52
C TYR A 35 3.92 25.73 -4.64
N ILE A 36 5.21 25.56 -4.36
CA ILE A 36 6.26 25.63 -5.39
C ILE A 36 5.98 24.52 -6.41
N GLY A 37 5.85 24.89 -7.69
CA GLY A 37 5.63 23.94 -8.79
C GLY A 37 6.94 23.35 -9.31
N ASP A 38 6.85 22.16 -9.89
CA ASP A 38 7.95 21.50 -10.60
C ASP A 38 8.03 21.89 -12.09
N ASP A 39 7.32 22.93 -12.53
CA ASP A 39 7.10 23.32 -13.92
C ASP A 39 7.92 24.54 -14.38
N THR A 40 8.93 24.95 -13.60
CA THR A 40 9.81 26.08 -13.93
C THR A 40 11.24 25.63 -14.22
N GLY A 41 12.00 26.42 -15.00
CA GLY A 41 13.39 26.09 -15.31
C GLY A 41 13.51 24.79 -16.13
N ASP A 42 14.54 23.99 -15.88
CA ASP A 42 14.71 22.68 -16.52
C ASP A 42 13.87 21.64 -15.78
N ASN A 43 12.89 21.05 -16.48
CA ASN A 43 11.86 20.24 -15.83
C ASN A 43 11.23 19.18 -16.74
N ILE A 44 10.52 18.25 -16.11
CA ILE A 44 9.72 17.19 -16.75
C ILE A 44 8.29 17.15 -16.20
N SER A 45 7.74 18.29 -15.78
CA SER A 45 6.44 18.39 -15.11
C SER A 45 5.30 17.81 -15.95
N GLY A 46 5.26 18.12 -17.24
CA GLY A 46 4.28 17.57 -18.19
C GLY A 46 4.34 16.04 -18.39
N LEU A 47 5.40 15.39 -17.91
CA LEU A 47 5.59 13.94 -17.89
C LEU A 47 5.31 13.30 -16.52
N ASN A 48 4.77 14.04 -15.55
CA ASN A 48 4.42 13.52 -14.23
C ASN A 48 3.56 12.24 -14.28
N PHE A 49 2.66 12.11 -15.26
CA PHE A 49 1.87 10.89 -15.43
C PHE A 49 2.73 9.62 -15.65
N LEU A 50 3.96 9.76 -16.16
CA LEU A 50 4.93 8.68 -16.30
C LEU A 50 5.89 8.57 -15.11
N TYR A 51 6.33 9.71 -14.58
CA TYR A 51 7.40 9.81 -13.58
C TYR A 51 6.91 9.88 -12.12
N GLY A 52 5.64 10.18 -11.90
CA GLY A 52 5.10 10.46 -10.57
C GLY A 52 5.93 11.51 -9.83
N GLU A 53 6.21 11.25 -8.56
CA GLU A 53 7.01 12.09 -7.68
C GLU A 53 8.44 12.38 -8.21
N LEU A 54 8.97 11.57 -9.14
CA LEU A 54 10.28 11.84 -9.74
C LEU A 54 10.33 13.11 -10.58
N SER A 55 9.20 13.62 -11.06
CA SER A 55 9.16 14.93 -11.75
C SER A 55 9.62 16.06 -10.83
N GLY A 56 9.20 16.05 -9.56
CA GLY A 56 9.70 16.96 -8.54
C GLY A 56 11.15 16.68 -8.13
N VAL A 57 11.56 15.41 -8.05
CA VAL A 57 12.97 15.05 -7.79
C VAL A 57 13.89 15.59 -8.88
N TYR A 58 13.51 15.44 -10.15
CA TYR A 58 14.24 15.99 -11.29
C TYR A 58 14.34 17.51 -11.19
N TRP A 59 13.22 18.18 -10.92
CA TRP A 59 13.19 19.62 -10.78
C TRP A 59 14.14 20.12 -9.68
N LEU A 60 14.18 19.45 -8.52
CA LEU A 60 15.13 19.78 -7.47
C LEU A 60 16.57 19.60 -7.93
N TRP A 61 16.90 18.49 -8.60
CA TRP A 61 18.25 18.24 -9.10
C TRP A 61 18.74 19.33 -10.04
N LYS A 62 17.86 19.85 -10.91
CA LYS A 62 18.24 20.79 -11.96
C LYS A 62 18.18 22.26 -11.55
N ASN A 63 17.35 22.59 -10.56
CA ASN A 63 17.04 23.98 -10.25
C ASN A 63 17.42 24.39 -8.82
N LEU A 64 17.68 23.45 -7.91
CA LEU A 64 18.05 23.77 -6.54
C LEU A 64 19.56 24.02 -6.40
N ASP A 65 19.91 25.31 -6.26
CA ASP A 65 21.25 25.75 -5.86
C ASP A 65 21.32 25.86 -4.33
N SER A 66 21.67 24.76 -3.66
CA SER A 66 21.82 24.70 -2.20
C SER A 66 22.86 23.65 -1.82
N ASN A 67 23.62 23.93 -0.75
CA ASN A 67 24.55 23.00 -0.11
C ASN A 67 23.94 22.29 1.11
N GLU A 68 22.63 22.45 1.32
CA GLU A 68 21.91 21.77 2.40
C GLU A 68 21.73 20.28 2.11
N ASN A 69 21.57 19.47 3.16
CA ASN A 69 21.12 18.09 3.01
C ASN A 69 19.70 18.08 2.44
N ILE A 70 19.45 17.18 1.48
CA ILE A 70 18.18 17.07 0.78
C ILE A 70 17.43 15.85 1.28
N GLY A 71 16.18 16.06 1.69
CA GLY A 71 15.20 15.03 1.96
C GLY A 71 14.10 14.99 0.91
N ILE A 72 13.62 13.81 0.59
CA ILE A 72 12.47 13.54 -0.27
C ILE A 72 11.45 12.76 0.54
N CYS A 73 10.26 13.34 0.69
CA CYS A 73 9.07 12.71 1.25
C CYS A 73 7.90 12.85 0.29
N HIS A 74 6.87 12.04 0.49
CA HIS A 74 5.63 12.15 -0.28
C HIS A 74 4.57 12.74 0.66
N TYR A 75 3.54 13.41 0.12
CA TYR A 75 2.54 14.16 0.91
C TYR A 75 1.83 13.39 2.04
N ARG A 76 1.92 12.05 2.02
CA ARG A 76 1.33 11.17 3.03
C ARG A 76 2.32 10.24 3.72
N ARG A 77 3.64 10.40 3.51
CA ARG A 77 4.67 9.48 4.02
C ARG A 77 5.84 10.27 4.62
N TYR A 78 6.05 10.12 5.92
CA TYR A 78 7.05 10.87 6.68
C TYR A 78 7.87 9.94 7.58
N PHE A 79 9.17 10.19 7.69
CA PHE A 79 10.02 9.51 8.67
C PHE A 79 9.59 9.87 10.10
N ILE A 80 9.53 8.87 10.98
CA ILE A 80 9.13 9.02 12.38
C ILE A 80 10.14 8.43 13.36
N ASP A 81 10.22 9.06 14.53
CA ASP A 81 11.01 8.59 15.67
C ASP A 81 10.31 7.43 16.41
N ASP A 82 10.96 6.92 17.46
CA ASP A 82 10.42 5.85 18.30
C ASP A 82 9.12 6.24 19.03
N ASN A 83 8.87 7.54 19.20
CA ASN A 83 7.63 8.09 19.76
C ASN A 83 6.52 8.29 18.71
N LYS A 84 6.75 7.82 17.47
CA LYS A 84 5.85 7.98 16.32
C LYS A 84 5.60 9.43 15.91
N LYS A 85 6.52 10.35 16.24
CA LYS A 85 6.48 11.74 15.81
C LYS A 85 7.30 11.93 14.56
N ILE A 86 6.84 12.83 13.67
CA ILE A 86 7.62 13.23 12.49
C ILE A 86 8.97 13.79 12.95
N ILE A 87 10.04 13.28 12.37
CA ILE A 87 11.41 13.64 12.75
C ILE A 87 11.68 15.09 12.37
N ASP A 88 12.34 15.84 13.26
CA ASP A 88 12.82 17.19 12.92
C ASP A 88 13.99 17.10 11.93
N PRO A 89 14.03 17.86 10.82
CA PRO A 89 15.11 17.80 9.85
C PRO A 89 16.52 18.00 10.43
N ALA A 90 16.67 18.71 11.56
CA ALA A 90 17.96 18.85 12.24
C ALA A 90 18.53 17.51 12.74
N VAL A 91 17.67 16.51 13.03
CA VAL A 91 18.11 15.15 13.40
C VAL A 91 18.81 14.48 12.22
N PHE A 92 18.32 14.69 10.99
CA PHE A 92 18.94 14.11 9.80
C PHE A 92 20.35 14.66 9.57
N ASP A 93 20.60 15.93 9.88
CA ASP A 93 21.95 16.52 9.79
C ASP A 93 22.95 15.82 10.72
N GLU A 94 22.52 15.44 11.92
CA GLU A 94 23.34 14.70 12.88
C GLU A 94 23.58 13.25 12.41
N GLU A 95 22.54 12.58 11.91
CA GLU A 95 22.66 11.21 11.39
C GLU A 95 23.56 11.15 10.14
N LEU A 96 23.49 12.13 9.24
CA LEU A 96 24.33 12.20 8.04
C LEU A 96 25.82 12.50 8.30
N LYS A 97 26.22 12.69 9.56
CA LYS A 97 27.63 12.66 9.96
C LYS A 97 28.20 11.24 9.97
N GLU A 98 27.35 10.26 10.24
CA GLU A 98 27.75 8.85 10.35
C GLU A 98 27.25 7.96 9.22
N TYR A 99 26.20 8.39 8.51
CA TYR A 99 25.52 7.64 7.46
C TYR A 99 25.55 8.42 6.14
N ASP A 100 25.54 7.70 5.02
CA ASP A 100 25.55 8.31 3.68
C ASP A 100 24.14 8.72 3.23
N MET A 101 23.13 7.97 3.68
CA MET A 101 21.74 8.18 3.33
C MET A 101 20.81 7.66 4.42
N ILE A 102 19.68 8.32 4.59
CA ILE A 102 18.57 7.93 5.43
C ILE A 102 17.44 7.47 4.52
N VAL A 103 16.83 6.33 4.82
CA VAL A 103 15.81 5.68 3.98
C VAL A 103 14.66 5.16 4.83
N SER A 104 13.61 4.65 4.17
CA SER A 104 12.52 3.98 4.87
C SER A 104 13.02 2.77 5.64
N TYR A 105 12.18 2.24 6.54
CA TYR A 105 12.43 0.95 7.15
C TYR A 105 12.65 -0.12 6.08
N GLU A 106 13.47 -1.11 6.41
CA GLU A 106 13.70 -2.25 5.56
C GLU A 106 12.46 -3.16 5.59
N ASN A 107 11.74 -3.24 4.48
CA ASN A 107 10.60 -4.12 4.33
C ASN A 107 11.06 -5.55 4.01
N LYS A 108 10.91 -6.46 4.97
CA LYS A 108 11.29 -7.87 4.81
C LYS A 108 10.25 -8.65 3.99
N LEU A 109 10.71 -9.27 2.92
CA LEU A 109 9.93 -10.08 1.99
C LEU A 109 10.03 -11.56 2.40
N SER A 110 9.08 -12.04 3.20
CA SER A 110 9.13 -13.38 3.81
C SER A 110 9.11 -14.53 2.79
N ASN A 111 8.23 -14.45 1.79
CA ASN A 111 7.95 -15.56 0.86
C ASN A 111 8.25 -15.23 -0.61
N MET A 112 8.98 -14.14 -0.88
CA MET A 112 9.28 -13.71 -2.25
C MET A 112 10.56 -12.87 -2.31
N ASN A 113 11.15 -12.70 -3.49
CA ASN A 113 12.23 -11.74 -3.74
C ASN A 113 11.69 -10.38 -4.24
N PHE A 114 12.56 -9.37 -4.36
CA PHE A 114 12.20 -8.04 -4.85
C PHE A 114 11.46 -8.10 -6.20
N ARG A 115 11.99 -8.85 -7.17
CA ARG A 115 11.38 -8.95 -8.51
C ARG A 115 9.96 -9.52 -8.45
N GLU A 116 9.75 -10.58 -7.66
CA GLU A 116 8.44 -11.18 -7.41
C GLU A 116 7.49 -10.23 -6.68
N ALA A 117 7.99 -9.45 -5.71
CA ALA A 117 7.21 -8.44 -5.01
C ALA A 117 6.76 -7.32 -5.97
N PHE A 118 7.68 -6.84 -6.82
CA PHE A 118 7.39 -5.84 -7.85
C PHE A 118 6.31 -6.33 -8.82
N ALA A 119 6.42 -7.58 -9.29
CA ALA A 119 5.48 -8.20 -10.23
C ALA A 119 4.03 -8.30 -9.70
N ARG A 120 3.81 -8.20 -8.39
CA ARG A 120 2.46 -8.23 -7.81
C ARG A 120 1.68 -6.95 -8.01
N ALA A 121 2.37 -5.84 -8.20
CA ALA A 121 1.76 -4.52 -8.29
C ALA A 121 2.12 -3.78 -9.57
N ASN A 122 3.08 -4.27 -10.35
CA ASN A 122 3.66 -3.55 -11.49
C ASN A 122 4.03 -4.50 -12.63
N ASN A 123 4.25 -3.94 -13.82
CA ASN A 123 4.70 -4.70 -14.98
C ASN A 123 6.18 -5.11 -14.84
N VAL A 124 6.41 -6.39 -14.55
CA VAL A 124 7.76 -6.95 -14.37
C VAL A 124 8.60 -6.96 -15.65
N GLU A 125 7.99 -6.98 -16.83
CA GLU A 125 8.72 -6.96 -18.11
C GLU A 125 9.46 -5.63 -18.30
N ILE A 126 8.88 -4.53 -17.82
CA ILE A 126 9.55 -3.22 -17.82
C ILE A 126 10.74 -3.21 -16.87
N LEU A 127 10.62 -3.86 -15.70
CA LEU A 127 11.72 -3.99 -14.76
C LEU A 127 12.87 -4.84 -15.35
N ASP A 128 12.54 -5.92 -16.06
CA ASP A 128 13.53 -6.74 -16.77
C ASP A 128 14.20 -5.96 -17.90
N GLU A 129 13.44 -5.14 -18.64
CA GLU A 129 14.01 -4.28 -19.69
C GLU A 129 14.93 -3.20 -19.12
N MET A 130 14.63 -2.66 -17.93
CA MET A 130 15.58 -1.81 -17.20
C MET A 130 16.88 -2.57 -16.88
N GLY A 131 16.78 -3.84 -16.51
CA GLY A 131 17.93 -4.73 -16.33
C GLY A 131 18.76 -4.89 -17.61
N ASN A 132 18.11 -5.08 -18.76
CA ASN A 132 18.78 -5.17 -20.07
C ASN A 132 19.48 -3.85 -20.42
N TYR A 133 18.79 -2.72 -20.24
CA TYR A 133 19.37 -1.40 -20.48
C TYR A 133 20.60 -1.14 -19.60
N ILE A 134 20.52 -1.46 -18.30
CA ILE A 134 21.65 -1.36 -17.36
C ILE A 134 22.79 -2.28 -17.81
N LYS A 135 22.51 -3.53 -18.20
CA LYS A 135 23.54 -4.47 -18.68
C LYS A 135 24.31 -3.93 -19.89
N GLU A 136 23.63 -3.25 -20.79
CA GLU A 136 24.21 -2.75 -22.04
C GLU A 136 24.96 -1.43 -21.86
N ASN A 137 24.42 -0.51 -21.05
CA ASN A 137 24.91 0.88 -20.97
C ASN A 137 25.67 1.18 -19.66
N PHE A 138 25.45 0.36 -18.62
CA PHE A 138 26.05 0.47 -17.29
C PHE A 138 26.51 -0.93 -16.82
N PRO A 139 27.35 -1.66 -17.59
CA PRO A 139 27.63 -3.08 -17.36
C PRO A 139 28.22 -3.37 -15.97
N GLU A 140 28.97 -2.41 -15.40
CA GLU A 140 29.53 -2.50 -14.04
C GLU A 140 28.45 -2.49 -12.96
N ASP A 141 27.32 -1.81 -13.20
CA ASP A 141 26.19 -1.69 -12.27
C ASP A 141 25.21 -2.87 -12.37
N TYR A 142 25.31 -3.69 -13.42
CA TYR A 142 24.37 -4.80 -13.65
C TYR A 142 24.41 -5.85 -12.53
N ILE A 143 25.54 -6.00 -11.85
CA ILE A 143 25.64 -6.88 -10.68
C ILE A 143 24.71 -6.39 -9.56
N ALA A 144 24.64 -5.08 -9.32
CA ALA A 144 23.77 -4.49 -8.31
C ALA A 144 22.30 -4.73 -8.66
N PHE A 145 21.90 -4.51 -9.92
CA PHE A 145 20.56 -4.85 -10.39
C PHE A 145 20.22 -6.31 -10.05
N ARG A 146 21.07 -7.25 -10.47
CA ARG A 146 20.84 -8.68 -10.27
C ARG A 146 20.70 -9.09 -8.81
N GLU A 147 21.50 -8.52 -7.93
CA GLU A 147 21.46 -8.87 -6.50
C GLU A 147 20.26 -8.23 -5.80
N VAL A 148 19.88 -7.00 -6.16
CA VAL A 148 18.64 -6.38 -5.67
C VAL A 148 17.41 -7.16 -6.13
N MET A 149 17.35 -7.63 -7.40
CA MET A 149 16.20 -8.42 -7.86
C MET A 149 15.97 -9.71 -7.04
N LYS A 150 17.04 -10.27 -6.47
CA LYS A 150 16.99 -11.49 -5.63
C LYS A 150 16.81 -11.20 -4.16
N SER A 151 16.94 -9.94 -3.72
CA SER A 151 16.92 -9.59 -2.31
C SER A 151 15.59 -10.00 -1.67
N LYS A 152 15.65 -10.37 -0.39
CA LYS A 152 14.48 -10.65 0.46
C LYS A 152 14.06 -9.43 1.28
N SER A 153 14.49 -8.24 0.84
CA SER A 153 14.14 -6.99 1.47
C SER A 153 14.24 -5.82 0.49
N SER A 154 13.54 -4.74 0.80
CA SER A 154 13.53 -3.51 0.01
C SER A 154 13.26 -2.30 0.89
N TYR A 155 13.76 -1.14 0.48
CA TYR A 155 13.27 0.14 0.96
C TYR A 155 12.07 0.57 0.09
N ILE A 156 11.00 1.03 0.74
CA ILE A 156 9.71 1.32 0.10
C ILE A 156 9.66 2.79 -0.31
N GLY A 157 9.20 3.03 -1.53
CA GLY A 157 9.20 4.36 -2.11
C GLY A 157 10.60 4.84 -2.46
N ASN A 158 10.67 6.00 -3.06
CA ASN A 158 11.90 6.76 -3.28
C ASN A 158 12.11 7.81 -2.17
N LEU A 159 11.76 7.44 -0.93
CA LEU A 159 11.96 8.27 0.27
C LEU A 159 13.43 8.22 0.68
N MET A 160 14.07 9.38 0.78
CA MET A 160 15.48 9.47 1.17
C MET A 160 15.81 10.79 1.86
N VAL A 161 16.86 10.81 2.67
CA VAL A 161 17.57 12.05 3.07
C VAL A 161 19.06 11.82 2.91
N CYS A 162 19.76 12.70 2.22
CA CYS A 162 21.20 12.57 1.99
C CYS A 162 21.87 13.94 1.78
N LYS A 163 23.20 13.93 1.68
CA LYS A 163 23.97 15.12 1.29
C LYS A 163 23.64 15.51 -0.16
N LYS A 164 23.71 16.80 -0.47
CA LYS A 164 23.48 17.33 -1.83
C LYS A 164 24.28 16.58 -2.89
N GLU A 165 25.56 16.32 -2.62
CA GLU A 165 26.45 15.62 -3.54
C GLU A 165 25.97 14.19 -3.86
N THR A 166 25.52 13.46 -2.83
CA THR A 166 24.93 12.13 -2.98
C THR A 166 23.60 12.17 -3.74
N PHE A 167 22.78 13.20 -3.48
CA PHE A 167 21.53 13.41 -4.21
C PHE A 167 21.77 13.67 -5.70
N ASP A 168 22.74 14.52 -6.03
CA ASP A 168 23.08 14.87 -7.41
C ASP A 168 23.68 13.67 -8.16
N ASP A 169 24.55 12.90 -7.53
CA ASP A 169 25.10 11.67 -8.10
C ASP A 169 24.01 10.62 -8.36
N TYR A 170 23.12 10.42 -7.38
CA TYR A 170 21.94 9.56 -7.56
C TYR A 170 21.07 10.02 -8.73
N CYS A 171 20.72 11.30 -8.78
CA CYS A 171 19.85 11.82 -9.85
C CYS A 171 20.52 11.70 -11.22
N ASN A 172 21.81 12.04 -11.32
CA ASN A 172 22.55 11.91 -12.57
C ASN A 172 22.54 10.47 -13.10
N TRP A 173 22.78 9.49 -12.23
CA TRP A 173 22.75 8.07 -12.59
C TRP A 173 21.33 7.57 -12.91
N ALA A 174 20.37 7.85 -12.03
CA ALA A 174 19.00 7.36 -12.16
C ALA A 174 18.30 7.95 -13.38
N PHE A 175 18.39 9.26 -13.62
CA PHE A 175 17.74 9.89 -14.78
C PHE A 175 18.41 9.53 -16.10
N ALA A 176 19.72 9.24 -16.13
CA ALA A 176 20.36 8.69 -17.34
C ALA A 176 19.73 7.33 -17.73
N ILE A 177 19.40 6.49 -16.75
CA ILE A 177 18.70 5.22 -16.98
C ILE A 177 17.24 5.47 -17.39
N LEU A 178 16.50 6.29 -16.65
CA LEU A 178 15.09 6.54 -16.92
C LEU A 178 14.86 7.18 -18.30
N PHE A 179 15.69 8.14 -18.71
CA PHE A 179 15.59 8.74 -20.04
C PHE A 179 16.01 7.76 -21.14
N GLY A 180 17.01 6.91 -20.90
CA GLY A 180 17.36 5.82 -21.82
C GLY A 180 16.20 4.85 -22.04
N MET A 181 15.54 4.46 -20.94
CA MET A 181 14.37 3.58 -20.95
C MET A 181 13.17 4.17 -21.69
N SER A 182 13.01 5.51 -21.69
CA SER A 182 11.92 6.17 -22.41
C SER A 182 11.89 5.88 -23.92
N ASN A 183 13.03 5.54 -24.51
CA ASN A 183 13.12 5.17 -25.92
C ASN A 183 12.84 3.67 -26.18
N ARG A 184 12.73 2.85 -25.13
CA ARG A 184 12.49 1.40 -25.22
C ARG A 184 11.05 1.02 -24.89
N ILE A 185 10.31 1.93 -24.28
CA ILE A 185 8.96 1.68 -23.78
C ILE A 185 7.98 2.44 -24.65
N ASP A 186 7.12 1.70 -25.35
CA ASP A 186 5.93 2.26 -25.97
C ASP A 186 4.81 2.35 -24.93
N TYR A 187 4.79 3.48 -24.21
CA TYR A 187 3.81 3.69 -23.13
C TYR A 187 2.38 3.90 -23.65
N THR A 188 2.18 4.07 -24.96
CA THR A 188 0.82 4.22 -25.54
C THR A 188 0.01 2.93 -25.49
N LYS A 189 0.66 1.79 -25.21
CA LYS A 189 0.03 0.49 -25.03
C LYS A 189 -0.65 0.32 -23.67
N PHE A 190 -0.35 1.18 -22.69
CA PHE A 190 -1.01 1.13 -21.38
C PHE A 190 -2.31 1.92 -21.43
N THR A 191 -3.41 1.26 -21.09
CA THR A 191 -4.75 1.86 -21.15
C THR A 191 -5.24 2.40 -19.82
N ASP A 192 -4.58 2.06 -18.72
CA ASP A 192 -4.92 2.55 -17.38
C ASP A 192 -3.85 3.51 -16.82
N LEU A 193 -4.32 4.52 -16.09
CA LEU A 193 -3.47 5.59 -15.53
C LEU A 193 -2.45 5.09 -14.51
N TYR A 194 -2.68 3.92 -13.91
CA TYR A 194 -1.79 3.38 -12.89
C TYR A 194 -0.53 2.79 -13.51
N HIS A 195 -0.69 1.92 -14.50
CA HIS A 195 0.43 1.35 -15.23
C HIS A 195 1.18 2.37 -16.09
N LEU A 196 0.60 3.56 -16.35
CA LEU A 196 1.32 4.67 -16.96
C LEU A 196 2.44 5.23 -16.07
N ARG A 197 2.41 5.07 -14.73
CA ARG A 197 3.45 5.56 -13.80
C ARG A 197 4.73 4.72 -13.80
N ILE A 198 5.10 4.21 -14.97
CA ILE A 198 6.18 3.27 -15.23
C ILE A 198 7.48 3.74 -14.57
N PHE A 199 7.91 4.98 -14.84
CA PHE A 199 9.18 5.50 -14.35
C PHE A 199 9.15 5.78 -12.86
N GLY A 200 7.99 6.14 -12.29
CA GLY A 200 7.82 6.24 -10.84
C GLY A 200 8.16 4.93 -10.13
N PHE A 201 7.61 3.81 -10.61
CA PHE A 201 7.89 2.48 -10.05
C PHE A 201 9.35 2.05 -10.25
N LEU A 202 9.93 2.35 -11.42
CA LEU A 202 11.36 2.08 -11.65
C LEU A 202 12.25 2.91 -10.72
N GLY A 203 11.84 4.12 -10.33
CA GLY A 203 12.55 4.95 -9.35
C GLY A 203 12.76 4.27 -8.00
N GLU A 204 11.76 3.55 -7.50
CA GLU A 204 11.87 2.78 -6.24
C GLU A 204 12.93 1.66 -6.36
N ALA A 205 12.94 0.96 -7.50
CA ALA A 205 13.97 -0.06 -7.77
C ALA A 205 15.36 0.57 -7.91
N LEU A 206 15.48 1.70 -8.62
CA LEU A 206 16.74 2.42 -8.82
C LEU A 206 17.34 2.91 -7.51
N LEU A 207 16.55 3.37 -6.54
CA LEU A 207 17.08 3.76 -5.22
C LEU A 207 17.73 2.57 -4.50
N ASN A 208 17.06 1.41 -4.50
CA ASN A 208 17.61 0.18 -3.90
C ASN A 208 18.90 -0.28 -4.62
N ILE A 209 18.92 -0.19 -5.95
CA ILE A 209 20.12 -0.51 -6.77
C ILE A 209 21.26 0.47 -6.47
N TYR A 210 20.97 1.76 -6.40
CA TYR A 210 21.95 2.82 -6.11
C TYR A 210 22.64 2.62 -4.77
N ILE A 211 21.86 2.31 -3.72
CA ILE A 211 22.38 2.00 -2.38
C ILE A 211 23.33 0.79 -2.44
N PHE A 212 22.94 -0.26 -3.16
CA PHE A 212 23.77 -1.46 -3.29
C PHE A 212 25.05 -1.20 -4.09
N LYS A 213 24.97 -0.58 -5.27
CA LYS A 213 26.15 -0.39 -6.15
C LYS A 213 27.24 0.47 -5.50
N ASN A 214 26.84 1.44 -4.69
CA ASN A 214 27.77 2.34 -4.02
C ASN A 214 28.12 1.89 -2.60
N ASN A 215 27.59 0.75 -2.13
CA ASN A 215 27.79 0.21 -0.79
C ASN A 215 27.54 1.28 0.30
N LEU A 216 26.44 2.03 0.16
CA LEU A 216 26.13 3.14 1.06
C LEU A 216 25.80 2.63 2.47
N LYS A 217 26.35 3.28 3.49
CA LYS A 217 25.97 3.05 4.88
C LYS A 217 24.67 3.80 5.17
N VAL A 218 23.56 3.06 5.21
CA VAL A 218 22.22 3.65 5.37
C VAL A 218 21.69 3.60 6.80
N LYS A 219 20.95 4.64 7.19
CA LYS A 219 20.11 4.67 8.40
C LYS A 219 18.66 4.49 7.98
N SER A 220 17.94 3.58 8.60
CA SER A 220 16.51 3.37 8.30
C SER A 220 15.63 3.91 9.43
N HIS A 221 14.53 4.54 9.05
CA HIS A 221 13.48 5.01 9.96
C HIS A 221 12.11 4.47 9.58
N ARG A 222 11.25 4.29 10.59
CA ARG A 222 9.84 3.99 10.34
C ARG A 222 9.19 5.13 9.58
N VAL A 223 8.16 4.80 8.80
CA VAL A 223 7.42 5.77 8.00
C VAL A 223 5.97 5.82 8.50
N LEU A 224 5.53 7.01 8.89
CA LEU A 224 4.12 7.29 9.16
C LEU A 224 3.39 7.51 7.84
N ILE A 225 2.24 6.84 7.70
CA ILE A 225 1.30 7.11 6.61
C ILE A 225 0.15 7.93 7.18
N THR A 226 0.05 9.20 6.81
CA THR A 226 -0.92 10.15 7.40
C THR A 226 -2.29 10.10 6.74
N ASP A 227 -2.38 9.55 5.53
CA ASP A 227 -3.60 9.54 4.74
C ASP A 227 -3.72 8.26 3.90
N GLU A 228 -4.95 7.73 3.79
CA GLU A 228 -5.26 6.64 2.88
C GLU A 228 -5.22 7.15 1.42
N LYS A 229 -4.94 6.28 0.44
CA LYS A 229 -4.99 6.71 -0.97
C LYS A 229 -6.40 7.20 -1.31
N ALA A 230 -6.49 8.25 -2.12
CA ALA A 230 -7.77 8.80 -2.53
C ALA A 230 -8.61 7.75 -3.26
N GLU A 231 -7.96 6.96 -4.11
CA GLU A 231 -8.60 5.92 -4.91
C GLU A 231 -9.17 4.78 -4.05
N THR A 232 -8.52 4.46 -2.91
CA THR A 232 -9.06 3.52 -1.91
C THR A 232 -10.38 4.03 -1.33
N ARG A 233 -10.45 5.34 -1.03
CA ARG A 233 -11.65 5.98 -0.47
C ARG A 233 -12.76 6.10 -1.50
N GLU A 234 -12.43 6.52 -2.72
CA GLU A 234 -13.36 6.64 -3.84
C GLU A 234 -14.01 5.29 -4.17
N LEU A 235 -13.20 4.22 -4.23
CA LEU A 235 -13.71 2.87 -4.43
C LEU A 235 -14.66 2.46 -3.29
N ARG A 236 -14.27 2.68 -2.03
CA ARG A 236 -15.12 2.38 -0.86
C ARG A 236 -16.46 3.13 -0.93
N LEU A 237 -16.44 4.41 -1.32
CA LEU A 237 -17.63 5.22 -1.47
C LEU A 237 -18.54 4.72 -2.60
N ALA A 238 -17.97 4.40 -3.77
CA ALA A 238 -18.73 3.87 -4.91
C ALA A 238 -19.39 2.52 -4.58
N VAL A 239 -18.64 1.60 -3.96
CA VAL A 239 -19.18 0.32 -3.48
C VAL A 239 -20.27 0.54 -2.43
N SER A 240 -20.04 1.43 -1.47
CA SER A 240 -21.05 1.75 -0.45
C SER A 240 -22.34 2.30 -1.05
N GLN A 241 -22.27 3.10 -2.12
CA GLN A 241 -23.46 3.61 -2.80
C GLN A 241 -24.21 2.49 -3.53
N LEU A 242 -23.50 1.62 -4.25
CA LEU A 242 -24.13 0.50 -4.96
C LEU A 242 -24.80 -0.50 -4.01
N ILE A 243 -24.19 -0.78 -2.85
CA ILE A 243 -24.83 -1.61 -1.81
C ILE A 243 -26.12 -0.97 -1.30
N LYS A 244 -26.13 0.34 -1.02
CA LYS A 244 -27.34 1.08 -0.61
C LYS A 244 -28.43 1.10 -1.68
N LEU A 245 -28.06 0.99 -2.96
CA LEU A 245 -28.98 0.84 -4.07
C LEU A 245 -29.37 -0.63 -4.33
N HIS A 246 -28.89 -1.57 -3.50
CA HIS A 246 -29.05 -3.02 -3.66
C HIS A 246 -28.52 -3.57 -5.01
N GLN A 247 -27.58 -2.87 -5.63
CA GLN A 247 -26.91 -3.23 -6.88
C GLN A 247 -25.64 -4.05 -6.60
N ILE A 248 -25.82 -5.25 -6.03
CA ILE A 248 -24.71 -6.05 -5.48
C ILE A 248 -23.80 -6.62 -6.56
N GLU A 249 -24.37 -7.05 -7.69
CA GLU A 249 -23.60 -7.58 -8.81
C GLU A 249 -22.72 -6.49 -9.42
N GLU A 250 -23.27 -5.29 -9.63
CA GLU A 250 -22.55 -4.13 -10.14
C GLU A 250 -21.48 -3.65 -9.14
N ALA A 251 -21.77 -3.67 -7.83
CA ALA A 251 -20.79 -3.36 -6.79
C ALA A 251 -19.59 -4.32 -6.84
N LYS A 252 -19.88 -5.62 -6.97
CA LYS A 252 -18.87 -6.67 -7.08
C LYS A 252 -18.04 -6.54 -8.35
N GLU A 253 -18.68 -6.35 -9.49
CA GLU A 253 -18.01 -6.16 -10.78
C GLU A 253 -17.09 -4.93 -10.75
N LEU A 254 -17.59 -3.78 -10.28
CA LEU A 254 -16.81 -2.56 -10.12
C LEU A 254 -15.59 -2.80 -9.22
N PHE A 255 -15.80 -3.40 -8.05
CA PHE A 255 -14.74 -3.62 -7.07
C PHE A 255 -13.60 -4.47 -7.63
N TYR A 256 -13.92 -5.63 -8.20
CA TYR A 256 -12.91 -6.54 -8.73
C TYR A 256 -12.23 -5.99 -9.99
N LYS A 257 -12.96 -5.28 -10.86
CA LYS A 257 -12.38 -4.61 -12.04
C LYS A 257 -11.40 -3.51 -11.66
N VAL A 258 -11.71 -2.73 -10.61
CA VAL A 258 -10.78 -1.73 -10.09
C VAL A 258 -9.54 -2.41 -9.51
N LEU A 259 -9.69 -3.47 -8.71
CA LEU A 259 -8.53 -4.19 -8.15
C LEU A 259 -7.66 -4.87 -9.21
N GLU A 260 -8.23 -5.31 -10.34
CA GLU A 260 -7.47 -5.85 -11.47
C GLU A 260 -6.57 -4.78 -12.10
N THR A 261 -7.10 -3.56 -12.27
CA THR A 261 -6.33 -2.42 -12.84
C THR A 261 -5.46 -1.69 -11.81
N ARG A 262 -5.78 -1.84 -10.51
CA ARG A 262 -5.13 -1.19 -9.37
C ARG A 262 -4.76 -2.19 -8.27
N PRO A 263 -3.89 -3.17 -8.58
CA PRO A 263 -3.49 -4.19 -7.60
C PRO A 263 -2.82 -3.60 -6.35
N ASP A 264 -2.26 -2.39 -6.46
CA ASP A 264 -1.64 -1.65 -5.36
C ASP A 264 -2.60 -1.27 -4.23
N LEU A 265 -3.91 -1.20 -4.49
CA LEU A 265 -4.90 -0.84 -3.47
C LEU A 265 -5.04 -1.92 -2.39
N ASN A 266 -4.67 -3.16 -2.68
CA ASN A 266 -4.62 -4.26 -1.71
C ASN A 266 -3.31 -4.32 -0.90
N LEU A 267 -2.37 -3.41 -1.14
CA LEU A 267 -1.14 -3.33 -0.34
C LEU A 267 -1.41 -2.59 0.97
N LYS A 268 -0.73 -3.01 2.05
CA LYS A 268 -0.90 -2.44 3.40
C LYS A 268 -0.72 -0.93 3.46
N ASP A 269 0.14 -0.36 2.62
CA ASP A 269 0.43 1.09 2.57
C ASP A 269 -0.62 1.89 1.77
N SER A 270 -1.59 1.20 1.16
CA SER A 270 -2.70 1.78 0.40
C SER A 270 -4.03 1.63 1.13
N ASP A 271 -4.24 0.53 1.85
CA ASP A 271 -5.44 0.23 2.66
C ASP A 271 -5.07 0.11 4.15
N LEU A 272 -5.01 1.27 4.81
CA LEU A 272 -4.55 1.39 6.20
C LEU A 272 -5.47 0.68 7.20
N THR A 273 -6.73 0.47 6.80
CA THR A 273 -7.76 -0.13 7.65
C THR A 273 -7.97 -1.63 7.36
N ASN A 274 -7.23 -2.19 6.40
CA ASN A 274 -7.45 -3.54 5.86
C ASN A 274 -8.90 -3.78 5.39
N SER A 275 -9.57 -2.69 5.00
CA SER A 275 -10.98 -2.69 4.60
C SER A 275 -11.23 -3.35 3.26
N MET A 276 -10.30 -3.29 2.30
CA MET A 276 -10.49 -3.84 0.95
C MET A 276 -10.70 -5.35 1.02
N THR A 277 -9.92 -6.04 1.85
CA THR A 277 -10.06 -7.49 2.07
C THR A 277 -11.44 -7.83 2.66
N ILE A 278 -11.92 -7.03 3.63
CA ILE A 278 -13.22 -7.25 4.27
C ILE A 278 -14.36 -6.94 3.29
N ILE A 279 -14.25 -5.85 2.51
CA ILE A 279 -15.22 -5.47 1.49
C ILE A 279 -15.37 -6.55 0.42
N ALA A 280 -14.25 -7.16 -0.01
CA ALA A 280 -14.28 -8.29 -0.93
C ALA A 280 -15.14 -9.44 -0.38
N SER A 281 -14.90 -9.83 0.88
CA SER A 281 -15.68 -10.86 1.58
C SER A 281 -17.15 -10.48 1.73
N ILE A 282 -17.46 -9.23 2.07
CA ILE A 282 -18.83 -8.73 2.15
C ILE A 282 -19.52 -8.90 0.80
N LEU A 283 -18.92 -8.40 -0.28
CA LEU A 283 -19.51 -8.49 -1.62
C LEU A 283 -19.74 -9.94 -2.08
N ASP A 284 -18.81 -10.85 -1.75
CA ASP A 284 -18.98 -12.27 -2.04
C ASP A 284 -20.15 -12.88 -1.26
N VAL A 285 -20.27 -12.55 0.03
CA VAL A 285 -21.37 -12.99 0.89
C VAL A 285 -22.71 -12.43 0.41
N LEU A 286 -22.81 -11.11 0.21
CA LEU A 286 -24.05 -10.48 -0.26
C LEU A 286 -24.53 -11.08 -1.58
N ASN A 287 -23.59 -11.39 -2.49
CA ASN A 287 -23.92 -12.02 -3.75
C ASN A 287 -24.37 -13.48 -3.59
N ALA A 288 -23.77 -14.24 -2.67
CA ALA A 288 -24.17 -15.61 -2.36
C ALA A 288 -25.56 -15.68 -1.70
N GLU A 289 -25.87 -14.70 -0.85
CA GLU A 289 -27.16 -14.60 -0.14
C GLU A 289 -28.33 -14.14 -1.03
N LYS A 290 -28.09 -13.66 -2.25
CA LYS A 290 -29.14 -13.13 -3.14
C LYS A 290 -30.25 -14.15 -3.47
N ASN A 291 -29.92 -15.44 -3.50
CA ASN A 291 -30.82 -16.51 -3.94
C ASN A 291 -31.25 -17.45 -2.82
N ILE A 292 -30.90 -17.16 -1.56
CA ILE A 292 -31.35 -17.97 -0.42
C ILE A 292 -32.67 -17.41 0.13
N ALA A 293 -33.52 -18.29 0.63
CA ALA A 293 -34.83 -17.93 1.20
C ALA A 293 -34.74 -17.44 2.66
N MET A 294 -33.53 -17.21 3.18
CA MET A 294 -33.27 -16.81 4.57
C MET A 294 -32.83 -15.36 4.63
N LYS A 295 -33.03 -14.71 5.78
CA LYS A 295 -32.47 -13.39 6.04
C LYS A 295 -30.95 -13.45 6.03
N GLY A 296 -30.32 -12.47 5.38
CA GLY A 296 -28.87 -12.35 5.26
C GLY A 296 -28.36 -10.99 5.76
N ALA A 297 -27.11 -10.69 5.44
CA ALA A 297 -26.44 -9.48 5.92
C ALA A 297 -27.12 -8.18 5.45
N LEU A 298 -27.77 -8.18 4.26
CA LEU A 298 -28.55 -7.02 3.78
C LEU A 298 -29.84 -6.78 4.58
N ASP A 299 -30.41 -7.80 5.22
CA ASP A 299 -31.55 -7.61 6.13
C ASP A 299 -31.12 -6.93 7.43
N TYR A 300 -29.84 -7.02 7.78
CA TYR A 300 -29.27 -6.33 8.93
C TYR A 300 -28.91 -4.87 8.60
N SER A 301 -28.20 -4.63 7.49
CA SER A 301 -27.79 -3.28 7.08
C SER A 301 -27.34 -3.22 5.62
N ASP A 302 -27.67 -2.13 4.94
CA ASP A 302 -27.12 -1.72 3.65
C ASP A 302 -25.95 -0.72 3.78
N ASP A 303 -25.65 -0.27 5.00
CA ASP A 303 -24.49 0.57 5.29
C ASP A 303 -23.21 -0.27 5.36
N LEU A 304 -22.27 0.00 4.43
CA LEU A 304 -21.01 -0.73 4.32
C LEU A 304 -20.17 -0.68 5.60
N ASN A 305 -20.17 0.44 6.34
CA ASN A 305 -19.37 0.52 7.57
C ASN A 305 -19.95 -0.37 8.67
N VAL A 306 -21.29 -0.45 8.75
CA VAL A 306 -21.97 -1.36 9.69
C VAL A 306 -21.67 -2.81 9.34
N LEU A 307 -21.64 -3.16 8.05
CA LEU A 307 -21.26 -4.51 7.58
C LEU A 307 -19.78 -4.83 7.86
N ILE A 308 -18.86 -3.87 7.69
CA ILE A 308 -17.45 -4.06 8.03
C ILE A 308 -17.27 -4.34 9.52
N GLU A 309 -17.90 -3.55 10.39
CA GLU A 309 -17.83 -3.77 11.84
C GLU A 309 -18.51 -5.08 12.24
N HIS A 310 -19.56 -5.49 11.52
CA HIS A 310 -20.19 -6.78 11.71
C HIS A 310 -19.20 -7.94 11.45
N PHE A 311 -18.52 -7.93 10.30
CA PHE A 311 -17.55 -8.97 9.94
C PHE A 311 -16.37 -9.03 10.93
N LYS A 312 -15.83 -7.89 11.34
CA LYS A 312 -14.76 -7.83 12.36
C LYS A 312 -15.22 -8.43 13.68
N LYS A 313 -16.45 -8.13 14.11
CA LYS A 313 -16.98 -8.67 15.37
C LYS A 313 -17.22 -10.17 15.30
N VAL A 314 -17.66 -10.70 14.16
CA VAL A 314 -17.77 -12.16 13.97
C VAL A 314 -16.39 -12.81 13.98
N GLU A 315 -15.37 -12.21 13.35
CA GLU A 315 -13.98 -12.69 13.42
C GLU A 315 -13.47 -12.75 14.87
N GLU A 316 -13.70 -11.70 15.66
CA GLU A 316 -13.36 -11.66 17.10
C GLU A 316 -14.02 -12.81 17.87
N ILE A 317 -15.34 -13.04 17.67
CA ILE A 317 -16.08 -14.13 18.34
C ILE A 317 -15.50 -15.50 17.95
N LEU A 318 -15.15 -15.69 16.68
CA LEU A 318 -14.53 -16.92 16.19
C LEU A 318 -13.14 -17.14 16.79
N GLU A 319 -12.31 -16.11 16.88
CA GLU A 319 -10.99 -16.20 17.52
C GLU A 319 -11.09 -16.49 19.03
N GLU A 320 -12.02 -15.83 19.74
CA GLU A 320 -12.28 -16.07 21.17
C GLU A 320 -12.74 -17.52 21.42
N SER A 321 -13.55 -18.08 20.52
CA SER A 321 -14.07 -19.44 20.66
C SER A 321 -12.97 -20.53 20.61
N LEU A 322 -11.79 -20.20 20.07
CA LEU A 322 -10.62 -21.07 20.06
C LEU A 322 -9.78 -20.98 21.35
N GLY A 323 -10.08 -20.03 22.24
CA GLY A 323 -9.39 -19.87 23.53
C GLY A 323 -7.92 -19.46 23.43
N ILE A 324 -7.54 -18.72 22.37
CA ILE A 324 -6.14 -18.41 22.08
C ILE A 324 -5.69 -17.18 22.90
N GLY A 325 -5.06 -17.45 24.06
CA GLY A 325 -3.89 -16.67 24.47
C GLY A 325 -2.65 -17.21 23.73
N ASP A 326 -1.60 -16.40 23.58
CA ASP A 326 -0.36 -16.73 22.87
C ASP A 326 0.28 -18.05 23.37
N ASP A 327 -0.06 -19.20 22.75
CA ASP A 327 0.83 -20.34 22.53
C ASP A 327 0.12 -21.47 21.76
N ASP A 328 0.89 -22.19 20.94
CA ASP A 328 0.48 -23.24 20.00
C ASP A 328 -0.50 -24.29 20.57
N GLY A 329 -1.79 -24.04 20.40
CA GLY A 329 -2.88 -24.89 20.86
C GLY A 329 -3.09 -26.13 20.00
N LEU A 330 -2.30 -27.18 20.26
CA LEU A 330 -2.48 -28.54 19.74
C LEU A 330 -3.53 -29.35 20.56
N MET A 331 -4.31 -28.68 21.42
CA MET A 331 -5.22 -29.34 22.37
C MET A 331 -6.60 -28.65 22.53
N GLY A 332 -7.11 -27.95 21.51
CA GLY A 332 -8.36 -27.16 21.61
C GLY A 332 -9.67 -27.86 21.20
N LEU A 333 -9.63 -29.00 20.50
CA LEU A 333 -10.84 -29.53 19.84
C LEU A 333 -11.82 -30.28 20.74
N LYS A 334 -11.39 -30.90 21.85
CA LYS A 334 -12.30 -31.71 22.68
C LYS A 334 -13.23 -30.86 23.56
N THR A 335 -13.00 -29.56 23.61
CA THR A 335 -13.72 -28.62 24.47
C THR A 335 -13.71 -27.21 23.90
N MET A 336 -14.01 -27.03 22.60
CA MET A 336 -14.94 -25.94 22.33
C MET A 336 -16.14 -26.25 23.22
N LYS A 337 -16.38 -25.47 24.27
CA LYS A 337 -17.67 -25.53 24.96
C LYS A 337 -18.67 -25.11 23.89
N LYS A 338 -19.20 -26.10 23.17
CA LYS A 338 -19.90 -26.01 21.87
C LYS A 338 -21.00 -24.95 21.83
N ASN A 339 -21.43 -24.48 23.01
CA ASN A 339 -22.53 -23.55 23.16
C ASN A 339 -22.15 -22.27 23.93
N ALA A 340 -21.21 -22.25 24.88
CA ALA A 340 -21.15 -21.15 25.85
C ALA A 340 -20.79 -19.77 25.25
N TYR A 341 -19.90 -19.73 24.26
CA TYR A 341 -19.53 -18.47 23.58
C TYR A 341 -20.58 -18.05 22.55
N TYR A 342 -21.01 -18.96 21.66
CA TYR A 342 -22.08 -18.66 20.69
C TYR A 342 -23.41 -18.30 21.37
N GLU A 343 -23.76 -18.94 22.50
CA GLU A 343 -24.91 -18.56 23.33
C GLU A 343 -24.75 -17.16 23.92
N GLY A 344 -23.52 -16.78 24.32
CA GLY A 344 -23.23 -15.42 24.79
C GLY A 344 -23.38 -14.33 23.71
N PHE A 345 -23.27 -14.71 22.43
CA PHE A 345 -23.45 -13.84 21.28
C PHE A 345 -24.70 -14.17 20.46
N LYS A 346 -25.61 -14.98 21.01
CA LYS A 346 -26.85 -15.39 20.34
C LYS A 346 -27.63 -14.17 19.84
N ASP A 347 -27.92 -13.25 20.75
CA ASP A 347 -28.69 -12.05 20.46
C ASP A 347 -28.02 -11.21 19.36
N TYR A 348 -26.68 -11.25 19.29
CA TYR A 348 -25.92 -10.58 18.25
C TYR A 348 -26.12 -11.27 16.90
N PHE A 349 -25.93 -12.59 16.80
CA PHE A 349 -26.11 -13.33 15.54
C PHE A 349 -27.55 -13.25 15.02
N GLU A 350 -28.56 -13.37 15.89
CA GLU A 350 -29.98 -13.24 15.52
C GLU A 350 -30.29 -11.83 15.00
N LYS A 351 -29.82 -10.80 15.72
CA LYS A 351 -30.03 -9.39 15.37
C LYS A 351 -29.33 -9.01 14.07
N THR A 352 -28.15 -9.58 13.81
CA THR A 352 -27.32 -9.26 12.65
C THR A 352 -27.52 -10.20 11.46
N HIS A 353 -28.44 -11.16 11.58
CA HIS A 353 -28.77 -12.12 10.52
C HIS A 353 -27.53 -12.82 9.96
N THR A 354 -26.60 -13.23 10.85
CA THR A 354 -25.32 -13.81 10.45
C THR A 354 -25.52 -15.19 9.83
N SER A 355 -25.25 -15.29 8.53
CA SER A 355 -25.32 -16.55 7.79
C SER A 355 -24.04 -17.37 7.92
N ALA A 356 -24.13 -18.65 7.56
CA ALA A 356 -22.96 -19.51 7.42
C ALA A 356 -21.95 -19.00 6.36
N PHE A 357 -22.41 -18.21 5.37
CA PHE A 357 -21.52 -17.59 4.39
C PHE A 357 -20.61 -16.52 5.01
N VAL A 358 -21.11 -15.75 5.98
CA VAL A 358 -20.28 -14.80 6.75
C VAL A 358 -19.17 -15.55 7.49
N VAL A 359 -19.53 -16.63 8.19
CA VAL A 359 -18.58 -17.48 8.93
C VAL A 359 -17.53 -18.07 7.99
N GLU A 360 -17.98 -18.66 6.87
CA GLU A 360 -17.10 -19.23 5.85
C GLU A 360 -16.11 -18.19 5.31
N ALA A 361 -16.60 -17.03 4.89
CA ALA A 361 -15.79 -15.97 4.29
C ALA A 361 -14.71 -15.45 5.25
N ILE A 362 -15.02 -15.35 6.55
CA ILE A 362 -14.06 -14.95 7.59
C ILE A 362 -13.00 -16.04 7.79
N CYS A 363 -13.42 -17.31 7.93
CA CYS A 363 -12.49 -18.40 8.18
C CYS A 363 -11.52 -18.63 7.01
N GLN A 364 -11.98 -18.55 5.77
CA GLN A 364 -11.14 -18.72 4.58
C GLN A 364 -10.05 -17.64 4.44
N LYS A 365 -10.23 -16.45 5.04
CA LYS A 365 -9.26 -15.35 4.97
C LYS A 365 -8.27 -15.36 6.14
N SER A 366 -8.67 -15.90 7.30
CA SER A 366 -7.81 -15.93 8.47
C SER A 366 -6.92 -17.17 8.48
N LYS A 367 -5.60 -16.97 8.39
CA LYS A 367 -4.60 -18.06 8.52
C LYS A 367 -4.76 -18.87 9.81
N ARG A 368 -5.36 -18.27 10.85
CA ARG A 368 -5.57 -18.92 12.15
C ARG A 368 -6.84 -19.76 12.16
N LEU A 369 -7.90 -19.26 11.53
CA LEU A 369 -9.23 -19.90 11.51
C LEU A 369 -9.39 -20.91 10.36
N GLU A 370 -8.63 -20.77 9.27
CA GLU A 370 -8.78 -21.55 8.03
C GLU A 370 -8.92 -23.06 8.26
N ARG A 371 -8.08 -23.62 9.14
CA ARG A 371 -8.09 -25.06 9.48
C ARG A 371 -9.38 -25.53 10.18
N TRP A 372 -10.17 -24.61 10.72
CA TRP A 372 -11.39 -24.85 11.49
C TRP A 372 -12.67 -24.48 10.72
N THR A 373 -12.55 -23.99 9.49
CA THR A 373 -13.68 -23.48 8.68
C THR A 373 -14.88 -24.42 8.68
N ASN A 374 -14.65 -25.71 8.37
CA ASN A 374 -15.73 -26.71 8.31
C ASN A 374 -16.40 -26.95 9.67
N ASP A 375 -15.64 -26.90 10.76
CA ASP A 375 -16.19 -27.08 12.11
C ASP A 375 -17.05 -25.88 12.51
N PHE A 376 -16.60 -24.65 12.24
CA PHE A 376 -17.38 -23.45 12.51
C PHE A 376 -18.66 -23.39 11.69
N ILE A 377 -18.60 -23.66 10.38
CA ILE A 377 -19.78 -23.71 9.52
C ILE A 377 -20.77 -24.75 10.04
N ARG A 378 -20.31 -25.97 10.32
CA ARG A 378 -21.18 -27.04 10.84
C ARG A 378 -21.87 -26.63 12.14
N ILE A 379 -21.11 -26.10 13.11
CA ILE A 379 -21.68 -25.67 14.40
C ILE A 379 -22.67 -24.53 14.21
N HIS A 380 -22.35 -23.53 13.38
CA HIS A 380 -23.23 -22.40 13.11
C HIS A 380 -24.56 -22.86 12.49
N LEU A 381 -24.51 -23.75 11.49
CA LEU A 381 -25.70 -24.32 10.87
C LEU A 381 -26.53 -25.15 11.86
N GLU A 382 -25.91 -26.00 12.69
CA GLU A 382 -26.60 -26.75 13.76
C GLU A 382 -27.36 -25.79 14.71
N LEU A 383 -26.74 -24.67 15.11
CA LEU A 383 -27.37 -23.69 15.99
C LEU A 383 -28.53 -22.94 15.30
N MET A 384 -28.40 -22.60 14.02
CA MET A 384 -29.49 -21.99 13.23
C MET A 384 -30.68 -22.95 13.09
N GLU A 385 -30.43 -24.23 12.78
CA GLU A 385 -31.47 -25.26 12.66
C GLU A 385 -32.21 -25.51 13.98
N GLU A 386 -31.50 -25.43 15.11
CA GLU A 386 -32.06 -25.56 16.46
C GLU A 386 -32.80 -24.30 16.96
N GLY A 387 -32.80 -23.20 16.20
CA GLY A 387 -33.37 -21.90 16.62
C GLY A 387 -32.60 -21.26 17.78
N LYS A 388 -31.32 -21.60 17.90
CA LYS A 388 -30.42 -21.06 18.92
C LYS A 388 -29.73 -19.78 18.48
N ILE A 389 -29.66 -19.49 17.19
CA ILE A 389 -29.18 -18.22 16.61
C ILE A 389 -29.92 -17.89 15.32
#